data_AF-A0A7Y4SAM0-F1
#
_entry.id   AF-A0A7Y4SAM0-F1
#
_cell.length_a   1.000
_cell.length_b   1.000
_cell.length_c   1.000
_cell.angle_alpha   90.00
_cell.angle_beta   90.00
_cell.angle_gamma   90.00
#
_symmetry.space_group_name_H-M   'P 1'
#
loop_
_entity.id
_entity.type
_entity.pdbx_description
1 polymer ?
#
loop_
_entity_poly.entity_id
_entity_poly.type
_entity_poly.pdbx_seq_one_letter_code
_entity_poly.pdbx_strand_id
1 'polypeptide(L)'
;MTRTTSESIYLSKSFLAFISVMTMLAIAGGYQLSRIFSQVDMAAAQRSVQLLDIEESLDDAAIGLGRQVQEWKDMLLRANDKLRYDSHQKAFRESSIGVQYALLEAKAAMRDIGMDTADIDDLIVEHKSLLSEYLIAHSKLKPSMKESSSHVDMQIVGIDRKLQQDIASVKAGISAFAKQQMYRTPETQGNRYWMIGLLGATSLFFMAMFGFVFARLFIRPEN
;
A
#
# COMPACT_ATOMS: atom_id res chain seq x y z
N MET A 1 41.23 46.59 -50.47
CA MET A 1 41.74 45.39 -49.75
C MET A 1 41.14 45.41 -48.36
N THR A 2 40.19 44.52 -48.10
CA THR A 2 39.38 44.39 -46.89
C THR A 2 40.21 43.85 -45.72
N ARG A 3 40.31 44.61 -44.62
CA ARG A 3 40.84 44.08 -43.33
C ARG A 3 39.67 43.56 -42.52
N THR A 4 39.60 42.24 -42.37
CA THR A 4 38.75 41.53 -41.43
C THR A 4 39.30 41.69 -40.02
N THR A 5 38.67 42.50 -39.19
CA THR A 5 38.89 42.47 -37.73
C THR A 5 38.02 41.36 -37.14
N SER A 6 38.65 40.24 -36.80
CA SER A 6 38.04 39.22 -35.95
C SER A 6 37.92 39.78 -34.54
N GLU A 7 36.73 40.25 -34.16
CA GLU A 7 36.43 40.54 -32.75
C GLU A 7 36.37 39.22 -31.99
N SER A 8 37.48 38.85 -31.34
CA SER A 8 37.49 37.78 -30.37
C SER A 8 36.73 38.27 -29.13
N ILE A 9 35.55 37.70 -28.90
CA ILE A 9 34.74 37.92 -27.70
C ILE A 9 35.55 37.45 -26.48
N TYR A 10 36.27 38.35 -25.82
CA TYR A 10 36.93 38.03 -24.55
C TYR A 10 35.89 38.06 -23.43
N LEU A 11 35.28 36.89 -23.15
CA LEU A 11 34.55 36.70 -21.90
C LEU A 11 35.51 36.99 -20.73
N SER A 12 35.15 37.91 -19.84
CA SER A 12 35.97 38.18 -18.65
C SER A 12 36.06 36.91 -17.79
N LYS A 13 37.24 36.63 -17.22
CA LYS A 13 37.47 35.45 -16.36
C LYS A 13 36.45 35.37 -15.21
N SER A 14 36.03 36.52 -14.70
CA SER A 14 35.00 36.67 -13.66
C SER A 14 33.62 36.19 -14.13
N PHE A 15 33.26 36.46 -15.38
CA PHE A 15 31.99 36.03 -15.97
C PHE A 15 31.96 34.52 -16.23
N LEU A 16 33.07 33.94 -16.70
CA LEU A 16 33.22 32.49 -16.83
C LEU A 16 33.11 31.79 -15.47
N ALA A 17 33.77 32.31 -14.43
CA ALA A 17 33.68 31.76 -13.08
C ALA A 17 32.25 31.80 -12.53
N PHE A 18 31.51 32.89 -12.76
CA PHE A 18 30.12 33.01 -12.36
C PHE A 18 29.22 31.98 -13.06
N ILE A 19 29.36 31.80 -14.38
CA ILE A 19 28.61 30.78 -15.13
C ILE A 19 28.93 29.37 -14.63
N SER A 20 30.21 29.07 -14.35
CA SER A 20 30.62 27.76 -13.84
C SER A 20 29.98 27.46 -12.48
N VAL A 21 29.96 28.44 -11.56
CA VAL A 21 29.33 28.27 -10.25
C VAL A 21 27.81 28.10 -10.37
N MET A 22 27.14 28.89 -11.20
CA MET A 22 25.69 28.75 -11.45
C MET A 22 25.34 27.40 -12.07
N THR A 23 26.13 26.93 -13.05
CA THR A 23 25.92 25.63 -13.69
C THR A 23 26.11 24.50 -12.68
N MET A 24 27.14 24.59 -11.83
CA MET A 24 27.41 23.60 -10.80
C MET A 24 26.29 23.54 -9.75
N LEU A 25 25.75 24.70 -9.35
CA LEU A 25 24.59 24.78 -8.45
C LEU A 25 23.30 24.23 -9.09
N ALA A 26 23.07 24.49 -10.39
CA ALA A 26 21.92 23.93 -11.10
C ALA A 26 21.99 22.40 -11.20
N ILE A 27 23.17 21.85 -11.50
CA ILE A 27 23.39 20.40 -11.54
C ILE A 27 23.23 19.78 -10.15
N ALA A 28 23.86 20.36 -9.13
CA ALA A 28 23.78 19.85 -7.76
C ALA A 28 22.35 19.93 -7.20
N GLY A 29 21.65 21.05 -7.43
CA GLY A 29 20.26 21.25 -7.04
C GLY A 29 19.31 20.29 -7.77
N GLY A 30 19.46 20.15 -9.09
CA GLY A 30 18.68 19.21 -9.89
C GLY A 30 18.90 17.75 -9.47
N TYR A 31 20.15 17.36 -9.20
CA TYR A 31 20.48 16.02 -8.72
C TYR A 31 19.89 15.74 -7.33
N GLN A 32 20.03 16.68 -6.39
CA GLN A 32 19.48 16.54 -5.05
C GLN A 32 17.95 16.46 -5.07
N LEU A 33 17.31 17.28 -5.91
CA LEU A 33 15.86 17.29 -6.06
C LEU A 33 15.35 16.00 -6.74
N SER A 34 16.04 15.51 -7.77
CA SER A 34 15.75 14.23 -8.41
C SER A 34 15.87 13.05 -7.43
N ARG A 35 16.88 13.07 -6.54
CA ARG A 35 17.06 12.04 -5.51
C ARG A 35 15.94 12.04 -4.47
N ILE A 36 15.48 13.22 -4.06
CA ILE A 36 14.33 13.34 -3.14
C ILE A 36 13.06 12.79 -3.81
N PHE A 37 12.85 13.08 -5.09
CA PHE A 37 11.67 12.59 -5.80
C PHE A 37 11.67 11.09 -6.02
N SER A 38 12.82 10.50 -6.39
CA SER A 38 12.90 9.03 -6.51
C SER A 38 12.69 8.31 -5.18
N GLN A 39 13.17 8.88 -4.05
CA GLN A 39 12.92 8.32 -2.72
C GLN A 39 11.44 8.35 -2.34
N VAL A 40 10.73 9.44 -2.64
CA VAL A 40 9.29 9.57 -2.35
C VAL A 40 8.47 8.58 -3.17
N ASP A 41 8.80 8.41 -4.45
CA ASP A 41 8.07 7.50 -5.34
C ASP A 41 8.26 6.03 -4.92
N MET A 42 9.47 5.65 -4.49
CA MET A 42 9.75 4.31 -3.96
C MET A 42 9.04 4.07 -2.61
N ALA A 43 8.99 5.06 -1.72
CA ALA A 43 8.27 4.94 -0.46
C ALA A 43 6.74 4.79 -0.66
N ALA A 44 6.17 5.52 -1.63
CA ALA A 44 4.76 5.39 -2.00
C ALA A 44 4.44 4.02 -2.62
N ALA A 45 5.33 3.50 -3.47
CA ALA A 45 5.21 2.15 -4.03
C ALA A 45 5.28 1.08 -2.93
N GLN A 46 6.25 1.18 -2.02
CA GLN A 46 6.39 0.25 -0.89
C GLN A 46 5.14 0.23 -0.01
N ARG A 47 4.60 1.40 0.31
CA ARG A 47 3.36 1.51 1.10
C ARG A 47 2.15 0.90 0.39
N SER A 48 2.11 1.00 -0.94
CA SER A 48 1.06 0.37 -1.74
C SER A 48 1.15 -1.15 -1.68
N VAL A 49 2.36 -1.72 -1.74
CA VAL A 49 2.58 -3.17 -1.56
C VAL A 49 2.13 -3.61 -0.16
N GLN A 50 2.51 -2.90 0.89
CA GLN A 50 2.10 -3.24 2.26
C GLN A 50 0.58 -3.20 2.48
N LEU A 51 -0.14 -2.36 1.74
CA LEU A 51 -1.61 -2.34 1.77
C LEU A 51 -2.21 -3.56 1.07
N LEU A 52 -1.57 -4.06 0.01
CA LEU A 52 -1.98 -5.31 -0.65
C LEU A 52 -1.76 -6.50 0.28
N ASP A 53 -0.67 -6.54 1.04
CA ASP A 53 -0.41 -7.62 2.02
C ASP A 53 -1.52 -7.69 3.09
N ILE A 54 -2.03 -6.52 3.52
CA ILE A 54 -3.17 -6.44 4.45
C ILE A 54 -4.45 -6.97 3.79
N GLU A 55 -4.74 -6.55 2.54
CA GLU A 55 -5.91 -7.03 1.79
C GLU A 55 -5.85 -8.55 1.56
N GLU A 56 -4.68 -9.09 1.21
CA GLU A 56 -4.45 -10.52 1.01
C GLU A 56 -4.71 -11.30 2.30
N SER A 57 -4.16 -10.82 3.43
CA SER A 57 -4.39 -11.43 4.75
C SER A 57 -5.88 -11.44 5.13
N LEU A 58 -6.62 -10.38 4.80
CA LEU A 58 -8.07 -10.31 5.03
C LEU A 58 -8.85 -11.27 4.10
N ASP A 59 -8.39 -11.44 2.86
CA ASP A 59 -8.95 -12.43 1.93
C ASP A 59 -8.72 -13.85 2.40
N ASP A 60 -7.52 -14.16 2.88
CA ASP A 60 -7.20 -15.46 3.46
C ASP A 60 -8.05 -15.75 4.70
N ALA A 61 -8.30 -14.75 5.55
CA ALA A 61 -9.22 -14.87 6.67
C ALA A 61 -10.66 -15.16 6.20
N ALA A 62 -11.17 -14.45 5.18
CA ALA A 62 -12.51 -14.66 4.64
C ALA A 62 -12.67 -16.06 4.00
N ILE A 63 -11.69 -16.47 3.19
CA ILE A 63 -11.66 -17.79 2.54
C ILE A 63 -11.54 -18.90 3.60
N GLY A 64 -10.69 -18.71 4.60
CA GLY A 64 -10.51 -19.63 5.73
C GLY A 64 -11.80 -19.80 6.52
N LEU A 65 -12.52 -18.70 6.79
CA LEU A 65 -13.80 -18.74 7.49
C LEU A 65 -14.86 -19.49 6.67
N GLY A 66 -14.93 -19.22 5.37
CA GLY A 66 -15.78 -19.97 4.46
C GLY A 66 -15.48 -21.47 4.48
N ARG A 67 -14.20 -21.86 4.47
CA ARG A 67 -13.76 -23.26 4.59
C ARG A 67 -14.18 -23.85 5.93
N GLN A 68 -13.94 -23.17 7.04
CA GLN A 68 -14.34 -23.61 8.38
C GLN A 68 -15.84 -23.92 8.46
N VAL A 69 -16.68 -23.03 7.92
CA VAL A 69 -18.15 -23.23 7.88
C VAL A 69 -18.54 -24.45 7.02
N GLN A 70 -17.84 -24.69 5.91
CA GLN A 70 -18.08 -25.88 5.08
C GLN A 70 -17.66 -27.17 5.78
N GLU A 71 -16.46 -27.20 6.37
CA GLU A 71 -15.96 -28.37 7.10
C GLU A 71 -16.82 -28.71 8.31
N TRP A 72 -17.41 -27.70 8.97
CA TRP A 72 -18.43 -27.90 9.98
C TRP A 72 -19.63 -28.69 9.45
N LYS A 73 -20.20 -28.24 8.33
CA LYS A 73 -21.38 -28.88 7.71
C LYS A 73 -21.05 -30.29 7.26
N ASP A 74 -19.90 -30.49 6.61
CA ASP A 74 -19.47 -31.81 6.18
C ASP A 74 -19.21 -32.74 7.37
N MET A 75 -18.62 -32.27 8.46
CA MET A 75 -18.50 -33.06 9.68
C MET A 75 -19.87 -33.55 10.17
N LEU A 76 -20.90 -32.69 10.20
CA LEU A 76 -22.25 -33.09 10.61
C LEU A 76 -22.92 -34.07 9.63
N LEU A 77 -22.75 -33.85 8.33
CA LEU A 77 -23.32 -34.69 7.27
C LEU A 77 -22.70 -36.10 7.22
N ARG A 78 -21.50 -36.30 7.77
CA ARG A 78 -20.76 -37.57 7.75
C ARG A 78 -20.55 -38.12 9.16
N ALA A 79 -21.36 -37.71 10.13
CA ALA A 79 -21.27 -38.15 11.52
C ALA A 79 -21.35 -39.67 11.73
N ASN A 80 -21.89 -40.42 10.78
CA ASN A 80 -21.95 -41.89 10.79
C ASN A 80 -20.75 -42.59 10.11
N ASP A 81 -19.89 -41.84 9.40
CA ASP A 81 -18.64 -42.33 8.80
C ASP A 81 -17.46 -41.75 9.58
N LYS A 82 -16.91 -42.55 10.48
CA LYS A 82 -15.85 -42.12 11.40
C LYS A 82 -14.62 -41.56 10.69
N LEU A 83 -14.20 -42.15 9.57
CA LEU A 83 -13.00 -41.73 8.86
C LEU A 83 -13.20 -40.37 8.20
N ARG A 84 -14.33 -40.17 7.51
CA ARG A 84 -14.67 -38.89 6.89
C ARG A 84 -14.91 -37.81 7.94
N TYR A 85 -15.62 -38.16 9.01
CA TYR A 85 -15.85 -37.26 10.15
C TYR A 85 -14.56 -36.73 10.73
N ASP A 86 -13.61 -37.61 11.06
CA ASP A 86 -12.32 -37.22 11.64
C ASP A 86 -11.54 -36.30 10.69
N SER A 87 -11.59 -36.58 9.38
CA SER A 87 -10.96 -35.76 8.35
C SER A 87 -11.53 -34.34 8.33
N HIS A 88 -12.86 -34.20 8.27
CA HIS A 88 -13.52 -32.89 8.27
C HIS A 88 -13.34 -32.15 9.62
N GLN A 89 -13.34 -32.88 10.74
CA GLN A 89 -13.07 -32.28 12.04
C GLN A 89 -11.63 -31.73 12.12
N LYS A 90 -10.65 -32.42 11.51
CA LYS A 90 -9.28 -31.92 11.42
C LYS A 90 -9.23 -30.66 10.54
N ALA A 91 -9.83 -30.69 9.36
CA ALA A 91 -9.87 -29.56 8.44
C ALA A 91 -10.61 -28.33 9.04
N PHE A 92 -11.65 -28.54 9.83
CA PHE A 92 -12.31 -27.48 10.60
C PHE A 92 -11.34 -26.79 11.58
N ARG A 93 -10.52 -27.56 12.29
CA ARG A 93 -9.51 -26.99 13.21
C ARG A 93 -8.42 -26.25 12.46
N GLU A 94 -7.92 -26.83 11.37
CA GLU A 94 -6.86 -26.21 10.54
C GLU A 94 -7.34 -24.90 9.92
N SER A 95 -8.55 -24.87 9.38
CA SER A 95 -9.15 -23.63 8.85
C SER A 95 -9.34 -22.58 9.93
N SER A 96 -9.84 -22.94 11.13
CA SER A 96 -9.96 -21.99 12.24
C SER A 96 -8.60 -21.41 12.68
N ILE A 97 -7.55 -22.24 12.76
CA ILE A 97 -6.18 -21.75 13.02
C ILE A 97 -5.74 -20.79 11.91
N GLY A 98 -5.99 -21.14 10.64
CA GLY A 98 -5.67 -20.31 9.49
C GLY A 98 -6.34 -18.94 9.53
N VAL A 99 -7.63 -18.86 9.90
CA VAL A 99 -8.33 -17.58 10.05
C VAL A 99 -7.70 -16.70 11.13
N GLN A 100 -7.41 -17.27 12.31
CA GLN A 100 -6.74 -16.50 13.38
C GLN A 100 -5.36 -16.00 12.95
N TYR A 101 -4.60 -16.86 12.26
CA TYR A 101 -3.28 -16.52 11.77
C TYR A 101 -3.32 -15.38 10.76
N ALA A 102 -4.20 -15.46 9.75
CA ALA A 102 -4.36 -14.42 8.74
C ALA A 102 -4.82 -13.08 9.33
N LEU A 103 -5.73 -13.09 10.31
CA LEU A 103 -6.12 -11.86 11.03
C LEU A 103 -4.94 -11.25 11.82
N LEU A 104 -4.08 -12.08 12.42
CA LEU A 104 -2.89 -11.60 13.12
C LEU A 104 -1.82 -11.04 12.16
N GLU A 105 -1.69 -11.62 10.96
CA GLU A 105 -0.82 -11.07 9.91
C GLU A 105 -1.34 -9.72 9.41
N ALA A 106 -2.64 -9.60 9.14
CA ALA A 106 -3.27 -8.32 8.79
C ALA A 106 -3.01 -7.26 9.87
N LYS A 107 -3.18 -7.62 11.15
CA LYS A 107 -2.89 -6.73 12.29
C LYS A 107 -1.42 -6.29 12.30
N ALA A 108 -0.50 -7.22 12.13
CA ALA A 108 0.93 -6.93 12.14
C ALA A 108 1.31 -5.98 10.99
N ALA A 109 0.85 -6.27 9.78
CA ALA A 109 1.08 -5.44 8.60
C ALA A 109 0.49 -4.02 8.77
N MET A 110 -0.72 -3.89 9.33
CA MET A 110 -1.32 -2.60 9.67
C MET A 110 -0.49 -1.80 10.67
N ARG A 111 -0.02 -2.45 11.75
CA ARG A 111 0.83 -1.81 12.75
C ARG A 111 2.15 -1.32 12.16
N ASP A 112 2.76 -2.12 11.28
CA ASP A 112 4.06 -1.82 10.68
C ASP A 112 4.00 -0.56 9.77
N ILE A 113 2.81 -0.21 9.26
CA ILE A 113 2.57 1.02 8.49
C ILE A 113 1.87 2.13 9.30
N GLY A 114 1.74 1.94 10.61
CA GLY A 114 1.16 2.92 11.53
C GLY A 114 -0.35 3.13 11.37
N MET A 115 -1.08 2.12 10.88
CA MET A 115 -2.55 2.14 10.86
C MET A 115 -3.12 1.68 12.20
N ASP A 116 -4.32 2.18 12.53
CA ASP A 116 -5.08 1.73 13.69
C ASP A 116 -5.52 0.27 13.51
N THR A 117 -5.44 -0.55 14.56
CA THR A 117 -5.71 -1.99 14.50
C THR A 117 -7.00 -2.40 15.22
N ALA A 118 -7.77 -1.46 15.76
CA ALA A 118 -8.97 -1.75 16.56
C ALA A 118 -9.96 -2.68 15.84
N ASP A 119 -10.25 -2.40 14.57
CA ASP A 119 -11.17 -3.23 13.79
C ASP A 119 -10.69 -4.68 13.64
N ILE A 120 -9.38 -4.90 13.44
CA ILE A 120 -8.82 -6.26 13.35
C ILE A 120 -8.83 -6.96 14.72
N ASP A 121 -8.59 -6.22 15.79
CA ASP A 121 -8.68 -6.74 17.15
C ASP A 121 -10.09 -7.26 17.46
N ASP A 122 -11.11 -6.53 17.03
CA ASP A 122 -12.50 -6.95 17.15
C ASP A 122 -12.76 -8.22 16.32
N LEU A 123 -12.32 -8.29 15.06
CA LEU A 123 -12.45 -9.51 14.23
C LEU A 123 -11.80 -10.75 14.88
N ILE A 124 -10.62 -10.58 15.49
CA ILE A 124 -9.92 -11.65 16.20
C ILE A 124 -10.75 -12.18 17.36
N VAL A 125 -11.33 -11.27 18.16
CA VAL A 125 -12.18 -11.61 19.31
C VAL A 125 -13.49 -12.26 18.85
N GLU A 126 -14.13 -11.69 17.85
CA GLU A 126 -15.38 -12.22 17.30
C GLU A 126 -15.19 -13.63 16.71
N HIS A 127 -14.10 -13.88 15.99
CA HIS A 127 -13.80 -15.22 15.49
C HIS A 127 -13.55 -16.22 16.62
N LYS A 128 -12.91 -15.82 17.74
CA LYS A 128 -12.77 -16.69 18.92
C LYS A 128 -14.13 -17.03 19.54
N SER A 129 -15.02 -16.04 19.63
CA SER A 129 -16.39 -16.25 20.12
C SER A 129 -17.15 -17.23 19.23
N LEU A 130 -17.11 -17.01 17.91
CA LEU A 130 -17.70 -17.89 16.91
C LEU A 130 -17.19 -19.34 17.04
N LEU A 131 -15.87 -19.52 17.16
CA LEU A 131 -15.28 -20.84 17.37
C LEU A 131 -15.80 -21.50 18.66
N SER A 132 -15.92 -20.73 19.75
CA SER A 132 -16.48 -21.22 21.00
C SER A 132 -17.92 -21.71 20.84
N GLU A 133 -18.76 -20.99 20.08
CA GLU A 133 -20.13 -21.42 19.79
C GLU A 133 -20.18 -22.74 19.00
N TYR A 134 -19.32 -22.89 17.99
CA TYR A 134 -19.17 -24.16 17.27
C TYR A 134 -18.78 -25.31 18.20
N LEU A 135 -17.82 -25.11 19.10
CA LEU A 135 -17.37 -26.14 20.04
C LEU A 135 -18.45 -26.51 21.08
N ILE A 136 -19.22 -25.53 21.55
CA ILE A 136 -20.37 -25.76 22.42
C ILE A 136 -21.45 -26.58 21.70
N ALA A 137 -21.77 -26.23 20.46
CA ALA A 137 -22.74 -26.97 19.64
C ALA A 137 -22.24 -28.41 19.36
N HIS A 138 -20.95 -28.55 19.03
CA HIS A 138 -20.29 -29.83 18.80
C HIS A 138 -20.39 -30.78 19.99
N SER A 139 -20.24 -30.28 21.21
CA SER A 139 -20.34 -31.08 22.44
C SER A 139 -21.70 -31.78 22.62
N LYS A 140 -22.74 -31.31 21.94
CA LYS A 140 -24.09 -31.87 21.98
C LYS A 140 -24.34 -32.93 20.91
N LEU A 141 -23.40 -33.14 19.99
CA LEU A 141 -23.52 -34.10 18.90
C LEU A 141 -23.50 -35.54 19.43
N LYS A 142 -24.50 -36.33 19.05
CA LYS A 142 -24.61 -37.77 19.31
C LYS A 142 -24.44 -38.53 17.98
N PRO A 143 -23.26 -39.06 17.67
CA PRO A 143 -22.98 -39.69 16.36
C PRO A 143 -23.89 -40.86 16.01
N SER A 144 -24.44 -41.55 17.01
CA SER A 144 -25.38 -42.67 16.83
C SER A 144 -26.81 -42.25 16.47
N MET A 145 -27.14 -40.95 16.54
CA MET A 145 -28.49 -40.42 16.28
C MET A 145 -28.43 -39.44 15.11
N LYS A 146 -28.96 -39.84 13.94
CA LYS A 146 -28.96 -39.00 12.73
C LYS A 146 -29.63 -37.65 12.93
N GLU A 147 -30.70 -37.59 13.73
CA GLU A 147 -31.39 -36.34 14.09
C GLU A 147 -30.51 -35.37 14.89
N SER A 148 -29.51 -35.88 15.60
CA SER A 148 -28.59 -35.06 16.38
C SER A 148 -27.77 -34.11 15.53
N SER A 149 -27.32 -34.54 14.34
CA SER A 149 -26.57 -33.67 13.43
C SER A 149 -27.42 -32.48 12.96
N SER A 150 -28.68 -32.74 12.59
CA SER A 150 -29.59 -31.68 12.15
C SER A 150 -29.94 -30.71 13.28
N HIS A 151 -30.15 -31.22 14.49
CA HIS A 151 -30.42 -30.38 15.65
C HIS A 151 -29.23 -29.49 16.03
N VAL A 152 -28.01 -30.05 15.99
CA VAL A 152 -26.77 -29.30 16.27
C VAL A 152 -26.53 -28.22 15.20
N ASP A 153 -26.76 -28.52 13.92
CA ASP A 153 -26.66 -27.51 12.85
C ASP A 153 -27.63 -26.35 13.09
N MET A 154 -28.92 -26.66 13.33
CA MET A 154 -29.97 -25.65 13.56
C MET A 154 -29.69 -24.68 14.70
N GLN A 155 -28.94 -25.10 15.74
CA GLN A 155 -28.61 -24.22 16.87
C GLN A 155 -27.68 -23.06 16.49
N ILE A 156 -26.92 -23.21 15.40
CA ILE A 156 -25.88 -22.26 15.02
C ILE A 156 -25.97 -21.84 13.54
N VAL A 157 -27.12 -22.05 12.90
CA VAL A 157 -27.31 -21.61 11.52
C VAL A 157 -27.11 -20.10 11.43
N GLY A 158 -26.11 -19.69 10.66
CA GLY A 158 -25.88 -18.30 10.29
C GLY A 158 -25.19 -17.44 11.34
N ILE A 159 -24.70 -18.01 12.44
CA ILE A 159 -23.91 -17.26 13.44
C ILE A 159 -22.61 -16.70 12.84
N ASP A 160 -22.11 -17.30 11.76
CA ASP A 160 -20.92 -16.87 11.00
C ASP A 160 -21.14 -15.63 10.14
N ARG A 161 -22.40 -15.28 9.82
CA ARG A 161 -22.73 -14.22 8.85
C ARG A 161 -22.28 -12.84 9.29
N LYS A 162 -22.36 -12.55 10.60
CA LYS A 162 -21.91 -11.26 11.14
C LYS A 162 -20.40 -11.10 10.90
N LEU A 163 -19.61 -12.08 11.32
CA LEU A 163 -18.16 -12.05 11.11
C LEU A 163 -17.77 -11.96 9.63
N GLN A 164 -18.47 -12.66 8.73
CA GLN A 164 -18.26 -12.53 7.28
C GLN A 164 -18.49 -11.09 6.78
N GLN A 165 -19.54 -10.44 7.27
CA GLN A 165 -19.85 -9.05 6.92
C GLN A 165 -18.81 -8.08 7.48
N ASP A 166 -18.35 -8.32 8.70
CA ASP A 166 -17.37 -7.45 9.35
C ASP A 166 -15.99 -7.55 8.68
N ILE A 167 -15.53 -8.77 8.34
CA ILE A 167 -14.31 -8.95 7.54
C ILE A 167 -14.44 -8.21 6.20
N ALA A 168 -15.58 -8.35 5.51
CA ALA A 168 -15.82 -7.65 4.24
C ALA A 168 -15.85 -6.13 4.38
N SER A 169 -16.41 -5.61 5.48
CA SER A 169 -16.46 -4.18 5.80
C SER A 169 -15.07 -3.61 6.02
N VAL A 170 -14.27 -4.27 6.85
CA VAL A 170 -12.88 -3.87 7.13
C VAL A 170 -12.05 -3.91 5.84
N LYS A 171 -12.16 -4.98 5.05
CA LYS A 171 -11.49 -5.07 3.75
C LYS A 171 -11.88 -3.90 2.82
N ALA A 172 -13.16 -3.57 2.73
CA ALA A 172 -13.62 -2.45 1.92
C ALA A 172 -13.03 -1.11 2.40
N GLY A 173 -12.92 -0.92 3.72
CA GLY A 173 -12.26 0.22 4.34
C GLY A 173 -10.78 0.34 3.95
N ILE A 174 -10.02 -0.76 4.05
CA ILE A 174 -8.61 -0.82 3.62
C ILE A 174 -8.48 -0.50 2.13
N SER A 175 -9.34 -1.08 1.29
CA SER A 175 -9.31 -0.84 -0.15
C SER A 175 -9.60 0.61 -0.52
N ALA A 176 -10.58 1.23 0.16
CA ALA A 176 -10.89 2.65 -0.02
C ALA A 176 -9.71 3.54 0.40
N PHE A 177 -9.07 3.21 1.53
CA PHE A 177 -7.88 3.92 2.01
C PHE A 177 -6.70 3.78 1.03
N ALA A 178 -6.47 2.58 0.48
CA ALA A 178 -5.43 2.33 -0.52
C ALA A 178 -5.66 3.12 -1.81
N LYS A 179 -6.89 3.11 -2.33
CA LYS A 179 -7.27 3.92 -3.51
C LYS A 179 -7.06 5.40 -3.27
N GLN A 180 -7.45 5.91 -2.09
CA GLN A 180 -7.27 7.32 -1.74
C GLN A 180 -5.78 7.72 -1.72
N GLN A 181 -4.88 6.86 -1.23
CA GLN A 181 -3.44 7.11 -1.30
C GLN A 181 -2.93 7.11 -2.75
N MET A 182 -3.41 6.19 -3.58
CA MET A 182 -3.03 6.15 -4.98
C MET A 182 -3.45 7.40 -5.73
N TYR A 183 -4.68 7.91 -5.57
CA TYR A 183 -5.15 9.11 -6.28
C TYR A 183 -4.46 10.42 -5.85
N ARG A 184 -3.93 10.50 -4.63
CA ARG A 184 -3.12 11.66 -4.19
C ARG A 184 -1.75 11.73 -4.86
N THR A 185 -1.26 10.63 -5.43
CA THR A 185 0.11 10.51 -5.95
C THR A 185 0.30 11.03 -7.40
N PRO A 186 -0.59 10.78 -8.38
CA PRO A 186 -0.38 11.17 -9.78
C PRO A 186 -0.62 12.65 -10.10
N GLU A 187 -1.54 13.36 -9.43
CA GLU A 187 -1.73 14.80 -9.68
C GLU A 187 -0.49 15.63 -9.32
N THR A 188 0.28 15.15 -8.33
CA THR A 188 1.57 15.74 -8.01
C THR A 188 2.66 15.41 -9.03
N GLN A 189 2.66 14.24 -9.68
CA GLN A 189 3.74 13.83 -10.59
C GLN A 189 3.85 14.72 -11.84
N GLY A 190 2.74 15.02 -12.51
CA GLY A 190 2.74 15.89 -13.71
C GLY A 190 3.21 17.32 -13.41
N ASN A 191 2.67 17.91 -12.33
CA ASN A 191 3.08 19.23 -11.86
C ASN A 191 4.53 19.25 -11.34
N ARG A 192 5.03 18.15 -10.75
CA ARG A 192 6.41 18.03 -10.25
C ARG A 192 7.44 18.12 -11.36
N TYR A 193 7.31 17.34 -12.43
CA TYR A 193 8.25 17.41 -13.57
C TYR A 193 8.14 18.73 -14.31
N TRP A 194 6.93 19.30 -14.42
CA TRP A 194 6.73 20.62 -14.99
C TRP A 194 7.40 21.71 -14.13
N MET A 195 7.35 21.62 -12.80
CA MET A 195 8.02 22.57 -11.90
C MET A 195 9.55 22.44 -11.93
N ILE A 196 10.11 21.23 -12.04
CA ILE A 196 11.56 21.04 -12.29
C ILE A 196 11.95 21.66 -13.62
N GLY A 197 11.17 21.40 -14.68
CA GLY A 197 11.38 21.98 -16.00
C GLY A 197 11.31 23.51 -15.97
N LEU A 198 10.35 24.08 -15.25
CA LEU A 198 10.16 25.51 -15.07
C LEU A 198 11.33 26.15 -14.29
N LEU A 199 11.78 25.51 -13.20
CA LEU A 199 12.95 25.96 -12.43
C LEU A 199 14.24 25.91 -13.27
N GLY A 200 14.42 24.84 -14.06
CA GLY A 200 15.52 24.74 -15.01
C GLY A 200 15.47 25.85 -16.07
N ALA A 201 14.30 26.08 -16.68
CA ALA A 201 14.10 27.09 -17.71
C ALA A 201 14.27 28.52 -17.19
N THR A 202 13.76 28.82 -15.99
CA THR A 202 13.94 30.14 -15.35
C THR A 202 15.40 30.40 -14.99
N SER A 203 16.13 29.39 -14.49
CA SER A 203 17.57 29.51 -14.24
C SER A 203 18.35 29.85 -15.52
N LEU A 204 18.01 29.20 -16.65
CA LEU A 204 18.63 29.49 -17.95
C LEU A 204 18.27 30.89 -18.47
N PHE A 205 17.03 31.34 -18.25
CA PHE A 205 16.57 32.68 -18.62
C PHE A 205 17.34 33.77 -17.85
N PHE A 206 17.46 33.65 -16.53
CA PHE A 206 18.24 34.59 -15.72
C PHE A 206 19.71 34.59 -16.13
N MET A 207 20.29 33.43 -16.42
CA MET A 207 21.66 33.33 -16.92
C MET A 207 21.87 34.10 -18.24
N ALA A 208 20.94 33.98 -19.19
CA ALA A 208 20.99 34.73 -20.46
C ALA A 208 20.80 36.25 -20.25
N MET A 209 19.85 36.64 -19.40
CA MET A 209 19.57 38.04 -19.08
C MET A 209 20.75 38.73 -18.39
N PHE A 210 21.33 38.11 -17.37
CA PHE A 210 22.51 38.66 -16.68
C PHE A 210 23.72 38.72 -17.61
N GLY A 211 23.92 37.72 -18.48
CA GLY A 211 24.95 37.79 -19.52
C GLY A 211 24.79 38.98 -20.46
N PHE A 212 23.55 39.25 -20.91
CA PHE A 212 23.25 40.39 -21.78
C PHE A 212 23.45 41.75 -21.10
N VAL A 213 22.96 41.90 -19.85
CA VAL A 213 23.10 43.13 -19.06
C VAL A 213 24.58 43.40 -18.74
N PHE A 214 25.33 42.36 -18.41
CA PHE A 214 26.76 42.48 -18.11
C PHE A 214 27.57 42.86 -19.36
N ALA A 215 27.26 42.24 -20.52
CA ALA A 215 27.84 42.63 -21.80
C ALA A 215 27.55 44.11 -22.11
N ARG A 216 26.33 44.59 -21.89
CA ARG A 216 25.97 46.00 -22.13
C ARG A 216 26.61 47.00 -21.17
N LEU A 217 26.83 46.63 -19.91
CA LEU A 217 27.37 47.53 -18.88
C LEU A 217 28.90 47.64 -18.94
N PHE A 218 29.59 46.55 -19.30
CA PHE A 218 31.05 46.49 -19.31
C PHE A 218 31.67 46.55 -20.71
N ILE A 219 30.87 46.40 -21.77
CA ILE A 219 31.27 46.69 -23.16
C ILE A 219 30.62 48.04 -23.53
N ARG A 220 31.02 49.11 -22.83
CA ARG A 220 30.80 50.47 -23.33
C ARG A 220 32.03 50.81 -24.17
N PRO A 221 31.89 51.21 -25.45
CA PRO A 221 33.05 51.69 -26.20
C PRO A 221 33.54 52.96 -25.50
N GLU A 222 34.78 52.95 -25.02
CA GLU A 222 35.48 54.21 -24.79
C GLU A 222 35.54 54.93 -26.13
N ASN A 223 35.11 56.21 -26.15
CA ASN A 223 35.07 57.06 -27.33
C ASN A 223 36.42 57.11 -28.06
#